data_AF-A0A7C4PLK7-F1
#
_entry.id   AF-A0A7C4PLK7-F1
#
_cell.length_a   1.000
_cell.length_b   1.000
_cell.length_c   1.000
_cell.angle_alpha   90.00
_cell.angle_beta   90.00
_cell.angle_gamma   90.00
#
_symmetry.space_group_name_H-M   'P 1'
#
loop_
_entity.id
_entity.type
_entity.pdbx_description
1 polymer ?
#
loop_
_entity_poly.entity_id
_entity_poly.type
_entity_poly.pdbx_seq_one_letter_code
_entity_poly.pdbx_strand_id
1 'polypeptide(L)'
;MACCCEEKRIYTSEKAPKAQGPYSPAVKGGGLVFIAGQLGMDPATGNLVDGGIEAETRQALTNLKHLVEAAGSSMDQVVKVTVFLRDIQDFQKMN
;
A
#
# COMPACT_ATOMS: atom_id res chain seq x y z
N MET A 1 11.94 -20.32 -26.60
CA MET A 1 10.75 -20.29 -25.73
C MET A 1 11.26 -20.37 -24.30
N ALA A 2 11.62 -19.22 -23.73
CA ALA A 2 12.22 -19.16 -22.40
C ALA A 2 11.15 -19.51 -21.36
N CYS A 3 11.49 -20.36 -20.40
CA CYS A 3 10.69 -20.62 -19.22
C CYS A 3 10.42 -19.26 -18.54
N CYS A 4 9.17 -18.80 -18.56
CA CYS A 4 8.73 -17.62 -17.80
C CYS A 4 8.74 -17.98 -16.31
N CYS A 5 9.93 -18.12 -15.72
CA CYS A 5 10.08 -17.90 -14.29
C CYS A 5 9.77 -16.42 -14.07
N GLU A 6 8.53 -16.09 -13.71
CA GLU A 6 8.21 -14.75 -13.22
C GLU A 6 8.95 -14.56 -11.89
N GLU A 7 10.17 -14.04 -11.98
CA GLU A 7 11.03 -13.83 -10.84
C GLU A 7 10.39 -12.88 -9.83
N LYS A 8 10.53 -13.23 -8.55
CA LYS A 8 10.15 -12.38 -7.43
C LYS A 8 10.93 -11.06 -7.51
N ARG A 9 10.21 -9.93 -7.58
CA ARG A 9 10.82 -8.60 -7.57
C ARG A 9 10.25 -7.72 -6.47
N ILE A 10 11.14 -7.00 -5.77
CA ILE A 10 10.78 -6.06 -4.71
C ILE A 10 10.62 -4.65 -5.33
N TYR A 11 9.62 -3.93 -4.87
CA TYR A 11 9.33 -2.56 -5.27
C TYR A 11 9.23 -1.65 -4.05
N THR A 12 9.77 -0.45 -4.19
CA THR A 12 9.74 0.65 -3.23
C THR A 12 9.30 1.92 -3.95
N SER A 13 8.84 2.92 -3.19
CA SER A 13 8.48 4.23 -3.73
C SER A 13 8.93 5.30 -2.75
N GLU A 14 9.62 6.35 -3.24
CA GLU A 14 9.98 7.51 -2.42
C GLU A 14 8.76 8.34 -2.01
N LYS A 15 7.61 8.11 -2.66
CA LYS A 15 6.33 8.77 -2.35
C LYS A 15 5.48 7.97 -1.37
N ALA A 16 5.97 6.84 -0.88
CA ALA A 16 5.30 6.02 0.13
C ALA A 16 6.18 5.90 1.38
N PRO A 17 5.62 5.61 2.56
CA PRO A 17 6.40 5.44 3.77
C PRO A 17 7.43 4.32 3.61
N LYS A 18 8.65 4.57 4.12
CA LYS A 18 9.72 3.56 4.10
C LYS A 18 9.40 2.44 5.08
N ALA A 19 9.79 1.22 4.72
CA ALA A 19 9.63 0.07 5.61
C ALA A 19 10.46 0.25 6.88
N GLN A 20 9.82 0.21 8.04
CA GLN A 20 10.46 0.37 9.36
C GLN A 20 10.78 -0.98 10.05
N GLY A 21 10.75 -2.08 9.31
CA GLY A 21 10.98 -3.43 9.84
C GLY A 21 11.39 -4.42 8.75
N PRO A 22 11.54 -5.72 9.08
CA PRO A 22 12.02 -6.75 8.15
C PRO A 22 10.94 -7.20 7.15
N TYR A 23 10.43 -6.25 6.35
CA TYR A 23 9.45 -6.50 5.29
C TYR A 23 9.74 -5.64 4.06
N SER A 24 9.19 -6.05 2.92
CA SER A 24 9.25 -5.29 1.68
C SER A 24 7.94 -4.53 1.45
N PRO A 25 7.96 -3.24 1.05
CA PRO A 25 6.73 -2.48 0.81
C PRO A 25 5.81 -3.09 -0.25
N ALA A 26 6.39 -3.60 -1.35
CA ALA A 26 5.66 -4.33 -2.37
C ALA A 26 6.54 -5.43 -2.97
N VAL A 27 5.92 -6.55 -3.35
CA VAL A 27 6.56 -7.70 -3.99
C VAL A 27 5.69 -8.17 -5.15
N LYS A 28 6.28 -8.30 -6.34
CA LYS A 28 5.61 -8.88 -7.52
C LYS A 28 6.13 -10.30 -7.78
N GLY A 29 5.24 -11.21 -8.13
CA GLY A 29 5.56 -12.57 -8.57
C GLY A 29 4.29 -13.32 -8.97
N GLY A 30 4.38 -14.22 -9.97
CA GLY A 30 3.23 -15.01 -10.42
C GLY A 30 2.06 -14.15 -10.94
N GLY A 31 2.34 -13.06 -11.65
CA GLY A 31 1.35 -12.10 -12.16
C GLY A 31 0.69 -11.20 -11.12
N LEU A 32 0.93 -11.42 -9.81
CA LEU A 32 0.32 -10.66 -8.72
C LEU A 32 1.32 -9.69 -8.08
N VAL A 33 0.79 -8.61 -7.51
CA VAL A 33 1.54 -7.67 -6.66
C VAL A 33 0.96 -7.75 -5.25
N PHE A 34 1.79 -8.12 -4.30
CA PHE A 34 1.48 -8.13 -2.88
C PHE A 34 2.03 -6.86 -2.25
N ILE A 35 1.17 -6.09 -1.59
CA ILE A 35 1.52 -4.80 -0.98
C ILE A 35 1.40 -4.96 0.53
N ALA A 36 2.42 -4.50 1.26
CA ALA A 36 2.39 -4.46 2.72
C ALA A 36 1.29 -3.51 3.22
N GLY A 37 0.85 -3.68 4.47
CA GLY A 37 -0.16 -2.81 5.06
C GLY A 37 0.26 -1.33 4.99
N GLN A 38 -0.65 -0.48 4.50
CA GLN A 38 -0.43 0.95 4.40
C GLN A 38 -1.21 1.67 5.49
N LEU A 39 -0.50 2.50 6.26
CA LEU A 39 -1.09 3.38 7.26
C LEU A 39 -1.33 4.77 6.67
N GLY A 40 -2.12 5.58 7.38
CA GLY A 40 -2.33 7.00 7.12
C GLY A 40 -1.12 7.87 7.45
N MET A 41 0.08 7.37 7.17
CA MET A 41 1.35 8.02 7.50
C MET A 41 1.80 8.92 6.35
N ASP A 42 2.21 10.14 6.66
CA ASP A 42 2.84 11.04 5.70
C ASP A 42 4.30 10.58 5.44
N PRO A 43 4.67 10.24 4.20
CA PRO A 43 6.02 9.83 3.84
C PRO A 43 7.12 10.86 4.17
N ALA A 44 6.78 12.15 4.19
CA ALA A 44 7.72 13.23 4.45
C ALA A 44 8.06 13.35 5.95
N THR A 45 7.07 13.17 6.82
CA THR A 45 7.24 13.33 8.27
C THR A 45 7.41 12.02 9.02
N GLY A 46 6.94 10.90 8.46
CA GLY A 46 6.90 9.60 9.13
C GLY A 46 5.83 9.50 10.23
N ASN A 47 4.94 10.47 10.34
CA ASN A 47 3.86 10.51 11.33
C ASN A 47 2.49 10.26 10.67
N LEU A 48 1.50 9.85 11.48
CA LEU A 48 0.11 9.84 11.02
C LEU A 48 -0.35 11.26 10.70
N VAL A 49 -1.13 11.39 9.63
CA VAL A 49 -1.75 12.68 9.27
C VAL A 49 -2.81 13.07 10.30
N ASP A 50 -2.94 14.37 10.54
CA ASP A 50 -4.02 14.92 11.37
C ASP A 50 -5.37 14.80 10.65
N GLY A 51 -6.46 14.79 11.42
CA GLY A 51 -7.84 14.74 10.90
C GLY A 51 -8.56 13.41 11.11
N GLY A 52 -7.92 12.44 11.77
CA GLY A 52 -8.53 11.18 12.17
C GLY A 52 -8.81 10.25 10.98
N ILE A 53 -9.79 9.35 11.12
CA ILE A 53 -9.96 8.21 10.21
C ILE A 53 -10.12 8.59 8.74
N GLU A 54 -10.83 9.67 8.41
CA GLU A 54 -11.04 10.07 7.01
C GLU A 54 -9.72 10.51 6.34
N ALA A 55 -8.93 11.31 7.06
CA ALA A 55 -7.63 11.77 6.61
C ALA A 55 -6.63 10.61 6.53
N GLU A 56 -6.59 9.77 7.57
CA GLU A 56 -5.73 8.59 7.61
C GLU A 56 -6.07 7.59 6.49
N THR A 57 -7.36 7.37 6.21
CA THR A 57 -7.81 6.48 5.12
C THR A 57 -7.35 7.03 3.77
N ARG A 58 -7.55 8.33 3.52
CA ARG A 58 -7.11 8.98 2.28
C ARG A 58 -5.60 8.88 2.09
N GLN A 59 -4.83 9.09 3.16
CA GLN A 59 -3.37 8.97 3.11
C GLN A 59 -2.94 7.52 2.89
N ALA A 60 -3.56 6.55 3.56
CA ALA A 60 -3.28 5.12 3.38
C ALA A 60 -3.51 4.67 1.93
N LEU A 61 -4.63 5.08 1.32
CA LEU A 61 -4.93 4.80 -0.09
C LEU A 61 -3.97 5.51 -1.04
N THR A 62 -3.52 6.73 -0.71
CA THR A 62 -2.51 7.45 -1.49
C THR A 62 -1.15 6.73 -1.46
N ASN A 63 -0.73 6.27 -0.28
CA ASN A 63 0.48 5.47 -0.12
C ASN A 63 0.40 4.15 -0.89
N LEU A 64 -0.75 3.46 -0.82
CA LEU A 64 -1.02 2.24 -1.58
C LEU A 64 -0.92 2.49 -3.08
N LYS A 65 -1.55 3.56 -3.59
CA LYS A 65 -1.48 3.97 -4.99
C LYS A 65 -0.03 4.12 -5.45
N HIS A 66 0.80 4.82 -4.69
CA HIS A 66 2.21 5.01 -5.04
C HIS A 66 3.02 3.71 -5.12
N LEU A 67 2.68 2.70 -4.34
CA LEU A 67 3.31 1.37 -4.43
C LEU A 67 2.78 0.54 -5.60
N VAL A 68 1.48 0.59 -5.88
CA VAL A 68 0.87 -0.06 -7.05
C VAL A 68 1.50 0.49 -8.34
N GLU A 69 1.63 1.82 -8.44
CA GLU A 69 2.26 2.50 -9.58
C GLU A 69 3.75 2.15 -9.70
N ALA A 70 4.48 2.10 -8.58
CA ALA A 70 5.89 1.68 -8.58
C ALA A 70 6.09 0.25 -9.09
N ALA A 71 5.12 -0.65 -8.86
CA ALA A 71 5.11 -2.01 -9.37
C ALA A 71 4.69 -2.13 -10.86
N GLY A 72 4.41 -0.99 -11.52
CA GLY A 72 3.99 -0.93 -12.92
C GLY A 72 2.54 -1.35 -13.14
N SER A 73 1.67 -1.12 -12.16
CA SER A 73 0.22 -1.38 -12.22
C SER A 73 -0.59 -0.11 -11.94
N SER A 74 -1.91 -0.22 -11.77
CA SER A 74 -2.79 0.90 -11.40
C SER A 74 -3.83 0.48 -10.35
N MET A 75 -4.45 1.47 -9.69
CA MET A 75 -5.52 1.24 -8.72
C MET A 75 -6.71 0.48 -9.32
N ASP A 76 -6.96 0.61 -10.63
CA ASP A 76 -8.04 -0.09 -11.34
C ASP A 76 -7.79 -1.62 -11.45
N GLN A 77 -6.56 -2.07 -11.19
CA GLN A 77 -6.18 -3.49 -11.20
C GLN A 77 -6.22 -4.11 -9.79
N VAL A 78 -6.67 -3.37 -8.77
CA VAL A 78 -6.78 -3.89 -7.41
C VAL A 78 -7.97 -4.84 -7.31
N VAL A 79 -7.67 -6.12 -7.10
CA VAL A 79 -8.69 -7.19 -7.02
C VAL A 79 -9.12 -7.54 -5.59
N LYS A 80 -8.33 -7.16 -4.58
CA LYS A 80 -8.58 -7.44 -3.16
C LYS A 80 -7.88 -6.43 -2.26
N VAL A 81 -8.58 -5.95 -1.25
CA VAL A 81 -8.03 -5.17 -0.13
C VAL A 81 -8.45 -5.77 1.21
N THR A 82 -7.63 -5.60 2.24
CA THR A 82 -7.98 -5.93 3.63
C THR A 82 -7.83 -4.66 4.45
N VAL A 83 -8.92 -4.20 5.07
CA VAL A 83 -8.94 -3.00 5.89
C VAL A 83 -8.99 -3.42 7.36
N PHE A 84 -8.04 -2.92 8.15
CA PHE A 84 -8.02 -3.10 9.61
C PHE A 84 -8.37 -1.76 10.26
N LEU A 85 -9.47 -1.74 11.02
CA LEU A 85 -9.90 -0.56 11.78
C LEU A 85 -9.60 -0.75 13.26
N ARG A 86 -9.19 0.33 13.93
CA ARG A 86 -9.01 0.35 15.38
C ARG A 86 -10.36 0.31 16.10
N ASP A 87 -11.34 1.03 15.58
CA ASP A 87 -12.73 1.05 16.05
C ASP A 87 -13.65 0.73 14.87
N ILE A 88 -14.57 -0.23 15.06
CA ILE A 88 -15.53 -0.60 14.03
C ILE A 88 -16.58 0.50 13.78
N GLN A 89 -16.78 1.41 14.73
CA GLN A 89 -17.68 2.56 14.56
C GLN A 89 -17.21 3.51 13.45
N ASP A 90 -15.93 3.46 13.09
CA ASP A 90 -15.36 4.28 12.02
C ASP A 90 -15.62 3.74 10.60
N PHE A 91 -16.24 2.55 10.47
CA PHE A 91 -16.44 1.89 9.18
C PHE A 91 -17.13 2.79 8.14
N GLN A 92 -18.18 3.51 8.54
CA GLN A 92 -18.91 4.41 7.63
C GLN A 92 -18.11 5.62 7.19
N LYS A 93 -17.18 6.12 8.02
CA LYS A 93 -16.34 7.28 7.66
C LYS A 93 -15.19 6.87 6.75
N MET A 94 -14.71 5.64 6.89
CA MET A 94 -13.63 5.09 6.08
C MET A 94 -14.09 4.74 4.65
N ASN A 95 -15.30 4.20 4.48
CA ASN A 95 -15.78 3.59 3.22
C ASN A 95 -16.43 4.59 2.26
#